data_AF-A0A3L8RL93-F1
#
_entry.id   AF-A0A3L8RL93-F1
#
_cell.length_a   1.000
_cell.length_b   1.000
_cell.length_c   1.000
_cell.angle_alpha   90.00
_cell.angle_beta   90.00
_cell.angle_gamma   90.00
#
_symmetry.space_group_name_H-M   'P 1'
#
loop_
_entity.id
_entity.type
_entity.pdbx_description
1 polymer ?
#
loop_
_entity_poly.entity_id
_entity_poly.type
_entity_poly.pdbx_seq_one_letter_code
_entity_poly.pdbx_strand_id
1 'polypeptide(L)'
;MKCIVAGHEAVTAKDFAELAFGIDLELFTGPAAETDEDRRARLDVARAVLAELRESDPVAAAYAAALLRTGPMKGRRPAGRHPRRTPVRRPAVRTAVAA
;
A
#
# COMPACT_ATOMS: atom_id res chain seq x y z
N MET A 1 -4.44 -6.22 24.87
CA MET A 1 -4.02 -7.55 24.39
C MET A 1 -2.93 -7.33 23.34
N LYS A 2 -1.86 -8.14 23.35
CA LYS A 2 -0.73 -8.02 22.40
C LYS A 2 -0.81 -9.15 21.36
N CYS A 3 -0.41 -8.87 20.12
CA CYS A 3 -0.28 -9.88 19.07
C CYS A 3 1.17 -10.34 19.02
N ILE A 4 1.44 -11.59 19.41
CA ILE A 4 2.79 -12.16 19.42
C ILE A 4 2.84 -13.32 18.42
N VAL A 5 3.84 -13.30 17.52
CA VAL A 5 4.10 -14.36 16.54
C VAL A 5 5.57 -14.75 16.65
N ALA A 6 5.85 -16.03 16.88
CA ALA A 6 7.21 -16.55 17.07
C ALA A 6 8.06 -15.76 18.08
N GLY A 7 7.44 -15.21 19.13
CA GLY A 7 8.13 -14.41 20.16
C GLY A 7 8.31 -12.92 19.83
N HIS A 8 7.86 -12.47 18.65
CA HIS A 8 7.92 -11.07 18.22
C HIS A 8 6.53 -10.41 18.32
N GLU A 9 6.49 -9.15 18.75
CA GLU A 9 5.25 -8.37 18.79
C GLU A 9 4.92 -7.81 17.40
N ALA A 10 3.78 -8.19 16.85
CA ALA A 10 3.23 -7.64 15.62
C ALA A 10 2.42 -6.37 15.95
N VAL A 11 2.94 -5.21 15.55
CA VAL A 11 2.30 -3.91 15.83
C VAL A 11 1.26 -3.58 14.75
N THR A 12 1.49 -4.06 13.53
CA THR A 12 0.58 -3.88 12.40
C THR A 12 0.12 -5.21 11.81
N ALA A 13 -0.93 -5.18 10.99
CA ALA A 13 -1.36 -6.34 10.21
C ALA A 13 -0.29 -6.80 9.19
N LYS A 14 0.56 -5.88 8.72
CA LYS A 14 1.71 -6.19 7.87
C LYS A 14 2.71 -7.03 8.66
N ASP A 15 3.12 -6.55 9.84
CA ASP A 15 4.07 -7.24 10.71
C ASP A 15 3.56 -8.64 11.08
N PHE A 16 2.26 -8.76 11.36
CA PHE A 16 1.65 -10.06 11.67
C PHE A 16 1.83 -11.05 10.52
N ALA A 17 1.54 -10.65 9.28
CA ALA A 17 1.67 -11.52 8.12
C ALA A 17 3.14 -11.86 7.82
N GLU A 18 4.06 -10.89 7.94
CA GLU A 18 5.49 -11.12 7.74
C GLU A 18 6.05 -12.11 8.76
N LEU A 19 5.70 -11.95 10.04
CA LEU A 19 6.13 -12.85 11.09
C LEU A 19 5.48 -14.24 11.00
N ALA A 20 4.20 -14.31 10.58
CA ALA A 20 3.47 -15.58 10.53
C ALA A 20 3.90 -16.47 9.35
N PHE A 21 4.20 -15.85 8.20
CA PHE A 21 4.62 -16.58 7.00
C PHE A 21 6.14 -16.56 6.78
N GLY A 22 6.89 -15.76 7.55
CA GLY A 22 8.34 -15.65 7.41
C GLY A 22 8.77 -15.03 6.07
N ILE A 23 7.90 -14.23 5.44
CA ILE A 23 8.17 -13.62 4.13
C ILE A 23 8.06 -12.10 4.19
N ASP A 24 8.89 -11.40 3.42
CA ASP A 24 8.78 -9.95 3.20
C ASP A 24 7.64 -9.64 2.22
N LEU A 25 6.63 -8.88 2.65
CA LEU A 25 5.49 -8.54 1.80
C LEU A 25 5.85 -7.57 0.68
N GLU A 26 6.78 -6.63 0.92
CA GLU A 26 7.17 -5.63 -0.08
C GLU A 26 8.02 -6.23 -1.19
N LEU A 27 8.72 -7.34 -0.93
CA LEU A 27 9.37 -8.12 -1.99
C LEU A 27 8.37 -8.53 -3.08
N PHE A 28 7.20 -9.03 -2.69
CA PHE A 28 6.19 -9.51 -3.65
C PHE A 28 5.24 -8.41 -4.14
N THR A 29 4.84 -7.47 -3.28
CA THR A 29 3.88 -6.42 -3.63
C THR A 29 4.55 -5.19 -4.26
N GLY A 30 5.80 -4.92 -3.92
CA GLY A 30 6.51 -3.70 -4.27
C GLY A 30 6.17 -2.51 -3.38
N PRO A 31 7.09 -1.55 -3.23
CA PRO A 31 6.83 -0.35 -2.44
C PRO A 31 5.88 0.62 -3.17
N ALA A 32 5.39 1.63 -2.44
CA ALA A 32 4.43 2.61 -2.97
C ALA A 32 4.98 3.44 -4.15
N ALA A 33 6.29 3.64 -4.20
CA ALA A 33 7.01 4.29 -5.29
C ALA A 33 8.21 3.42 -5.65
N GLU A 34 8.33 3.08 -6.93
CA GLU A 34 9.36 2.17 -7.45
C GLU A 34 9.68 2.56 -8.89
N THR A 35 10.95 2.51 -9.29
CA THR A 35 11.36 2.67 -10.69
C THR A 35 11.11 1.38 -11.48
N ASP A 36 11.07 1.46 -12.81
CA ASP A 36 10.89 0.25 -13.63
C ASP A 36 12.09 -0.71 -13.54
N GLU A 37 13.30 -0.18 -13.29
CA GLU A 37 14.51 -0.98 -13.08
C GLU A 37 14.47 -1.71 -11.75
N ASP A 38 14.17 -1.00 -10.66
CA ASP A 38 14.02 -1.59 -9.32
C ASP A 38 12.91 -2.65 -9.31
N ARG A 39 11.78 -2.36 -9.98
CA ARG A 39 10.69 -3.32 -10.15
C ARG A 39 11.16 -4.59 -10.82
N ARG A 40 11.98 -4.48 -11.87
CA ARG A 40 12.45 -5.63 -12.61
C ARG A 40 13.39 -6.48 -11.77
N ALA A 41 14.31 -5.84 -11.04
CA ALA A 41 15.21 -6.50 -10.09
C ALA A 41 14.42 -7.20 -8.97
N ARG A 42 13.47 -6.49 -8.35
CA ARG A 42 12.62 -7.06 -7.29
C ARG A 42 11.81 -8.26 -7.79
N LEU A 43 11.19 -8.17 -8.96
CA LEU A 43 10.43 -9.28 -9.53
C LEU A 43 11.29 -10.49 -9.89
N ASP A 44 12.57 -10.28 -10.21
CA ASP A 44 13.53 -11.37 -10.41
C ASP A 44 13.78 -12.11 -9.09
N VAL A 45 14.13 -11.36 -8.04
CA VAL A 45 14.33 -11.92 -6.68
C VAL A 45 13.06 -12.59 -6.16
N ALA A 46 11.90 -11.95 -6.32
CA ALA A 46 10.62 -12.50 -5.88
C ALA A 46 10.29 -13.84 -6.56
N ARG A 47 10.67 -14.03 -7.83
CA ARG A 47 10.48 -15.31 -8.53
C ARG A 47 11.43 -16.38 -8.02
N ALA A 48 12.68 -16.03 -7.74
CA ALA A 48 13.65 -16.96 -7.17
C ALA A 48 13.20 -17.44 -5.78
N VAL A 49 12.85 -16.51 -4.88
CA VAL A 49 12.34 -16.85 -3.54
C VAL A 49 11.05 -17.67 -3.62
N LEU A 50 10.14 -17.36 -4.53
CA LEU A 50 8.92 -18.17 -4.72
C LEU A 50 9.23 -19.61 -5.16
N ALA A 51 10.29 -19.82 -5.95
CA ALA A 51 10.71 -21.17 -6.33
C ALA A 51 11.21 -21.95 -5.11
N GLU A 52 12.06 -21.34 -4.27
CA GLU A 52 12.55 -21.95 -3.03
C GLU A 52 11.41 -22.25 -2.03
N LEU A 53 10.46 -21.32 -1.88
CA LEU A 53 9.30 -21.50 -1.01
C LEU A 53 8.42 -22.68 -1.46
N ARG A 54 8.26 -22.91 -2.78
CA ARG A 54 7.47 -24.05 -3.27
C ARG A 54 8.03 -25.40 -2.83
N GLU A 55 9.34 -25.48 -2.60
CA GLU A 55 10.02 -26.69 -2.14
C GLU A 55 9.99 -26.84 -0.62
N SER A 56 10.09 -25.72 0.11
CA SER A 56 10.28 -25.71 1.57
C SER A 56 9.01 -25.44 2.37
N ASP A 57 8.17 -24.51 1.94
CA ASP A 57 6.92 -24.12 2.60
C ASP A 57 5.82 -23.81 1.56
N PRO A 58 5.03 -24.83 1.18
CA PRO A 58 3.95 -24.66 0.20
C PRO A 58 2.86 -23.67 0.61
N VAL A 59 2.65 -23.45 1.92
CA VAL A 59 1.63 -22.51 2.42
C VAL A 59 2.12 -21.08 2.24
N ALA A 60 3.36 -20.79 2.65
CA ALA A 60 3.99 -19.50 2.40
C ALA A 60 4.11 -19.21 0.89
N ALA A 61 4.46 -20.23 0.08
CA ALA A 61 4.51 -20.11 -1.37
C ALA A 61 3.16 -19.72 -1.99
N ALA A 62 2.06 -20.33 -1.54
CA ALA A 62 0.72 -20.02 -2.03
C ALA A 62 0.33 -18.56 -1.71
N TYR A 63 0.69 -18.08 -0.51
CA TYR A 63 0.45 -16.71 -0.09
C TYR A 63 1.31 -15.71 -0.88
N ALA A 64 2.62 -15.95 -1.01
CA ALA A 64 3.52 -15.14 -1.83
C ALA A 64 3.07 -15.05 -3.30
N ALA A 65 2.62 -16.17 -3.89
CA ALA A 65 2.06 -16.19 -5.23
C ALA A 65 0.77 -15.36 -5.35
N ALA A 66 -0.05 -15.31 -4.30
CA ALA A 66 -1.23 -14.45 -4.27
C ALA A 66 -0.86 -12.96 -4.28
N LEU A 67 0.15 -12.57 -3.49
CA LEU A 67 0.64 -11.18 -3.44
C LEU A 67 1.12 -10.68 -4.80
N LEU A 68 1.89 -11.51 -5.53
CA LEU A 68 2.35 -11.17 -6.88
C LEU A 68 1.20 -10.93 -7.87
N ARG A 69 0.07 -11.64 -7.72
CA ARG A 69 -1.11 -11.45 -8.59
C ARG A 69 -1.86 -10.16 -8.28
N THR A 70 -1.88 -9.74 -7.02
CA THR A 70 -2.62 -8.55 -6.60
C THR A 70 -1.94 -7.22 -6.94
N GLY A 71 -0.68 -7.28 -7.42
CA GLY A 71 0.09 -6.11 -7.87
C GLY A 71 0.39 -5.10 -6.76
N PRO A 72 1.16 -4.04 -7.05
CA PRO A 72 1.42 -2.99 -6.08
C PRO A 72 0.09 -2.33 -5.72
N MET A 73 -0.34 -2.57 -4.48
CA MET A 73 -1.41 -1.83 -3.84
C MET A 73 -0.94 -0.38 -3.77
N LYS A 74 -1.33 0.43 -4.76
CA LYS A 74 -1.04 1.86 -4.80
C LYS A 74 -1.42 2.41 -3.43
N GLY A 75 -0.41 2.82 -2.66
CA GLY A 75 -0.59 3.40 -1.34
C GLY A 75 -1.71 4.42 -1.46
N ARG A 76 -2.80 4.19 -0.72
CA ARG A 76 -3.97 5.07 -0.70
C ARG A 76 -3.44 6.46 -0.41
N ARG A 77 -3.27 7.29 -1.44
CA ARG A 77 -2.92 8.70 -1.27
C ARG A 77 -3.94 9.21 -0.25
N PRO A 78 -3.52 9.76 0.91
CA PRO A 78 -4.47 10.41 1.78
C PRO A 78 -5.15 11.45 0.90
N ALA A 79 -6.45 11.27 0.65
CA ALA A 79 -7.21 12.15 -0.22
C ALA A 79 -7.02 13.54 0.36
N GLY A 80 -6.23 14.36 -0.36
CA GLY A 80 -5.90 15.70 0.06
C GLY A 80 -7.21 16.38 0.42
N ARG A 81 -7.33 16.78 1.68
CA ARG A 81 -8.51 17.44 2.23
C ARG A 81 -8.70 18.71 1.41
N HIS A 82 -9.51 18.64 0.36
CA HIS A 82 -9.80 19.79 -0.49
C HIS A 82 -10.34 20.89 0.44
N PRO A 83 -9.65 22.03 0.59
CA PRO A 83 -10.22 23.12 1.35
C PRO A 83 -11.46 23.56 0.57
N ARG A 84 -12.63 23.36 1.19
CA ARG A 84 -13.90 23.91 0.71
C ARG A 84 -13.70 25.41 0.51
N ARG A 85 -13.55 25.84 -0.75
CA ARG A 85 -13.59 27.26 -1.11
C ARG A 85 -14.99 27.76 -0.78
N THR A 86 -15.10 28.52 0.30
CA THR A 86 -16.29 29.30 0.61
C THR A 86 -16.44 30.38 -0.47
N PRO A 87 -17.57 30.46 -1.19
CA PRO A 87 -17.79 31.54 -2.13
C PRO A 87 -18.06 32.83 -1.35
N VAL A 88 -17.15 33.80 -1.50
CA VAL A 88 -17.35 35.15 -0.99
C VAL A 88 -18.47 35.80 -1.79
N ARG A 89 -19.61 36.05 -1.12
CA ARG A 89 -20.79 36.69 -1.70
C ARG A 89 -20.49 38.18 -1.93
N ARG A 90 -20.34 38.59 -3.19
CA ARG A 90 -20.22 40.01 -3.57
C ARG A 90 -21.55 40.74 -3.35
N PRO A 91 -21.57 41.95 -2.77
CA PRO A 91 -22.79 42.75 -2.70
C PRO A 91 -23.10 43.39 -4.07
N ALA A 92 -24.36 43.30 -4.50
CA ALA A 92 -24.85 43.99 -5.69
C ALA A 92 -25.11 45.46 -5.36
N VAL A 93 -24.44 46.36 -6.10
CA VAL A 93 -24.72 47.80 -6.07
C VAL A 93 -26.04 48.03 -6.79
N ARG A 94 -27.07 48.53 -6.08
CA ARG A 94 -28.31 49.01 -6.69
C ARG A 94 -28.13 50.48 -7.05
N THR A 95 -28.10 50.78 -8.35
CA THR A 95 -28.28 52.12 -8.89
C THR A 95 -29.73 52.55 -8.69
N ALA A 96 -29.95 53.64 -7.98
CA ALA A 96 -31.23 54.35 -7.96
C ALA A 96 -31.12 55.55 -8.92
N VAL A 97 -32.02 55.60 -9.90
CA VAL A 97 -32.26 56.78 -10.75
C VAL A 97 -33.43 57.53 -10.12
N ALA A 98 -33.22 58.82 -9.84
CA ALA A 98 -34.27 59.76 -9.46
C ALA A 98 -34.51 60.76 -10.61
N ALA A 99 -35.77 61.17 -10.69
CA ALA A 99 -36.44 61.94 -11.74
C ALA A 99 -35.89 63.34 -12.01
#